data_AF-A0A1I5Y9U1-F1
#
_entry.id   AF-A0A1I5Y9U1-F1
#
_cell.length_a   1.000
_cell.length_b   1.000
_cell.length_c   1.000
_cell.angle_alpha   90.00
_cell.angle_beta   90.00
_cell.angle_gamma   90.00
#
_symmetry.space_group_name_H-M   'P 1'
#
loop_
_entity.id
_entity.type
_entity.pdbx_description
1 polymer ?
#
loop_
_entity_poly.entity_id
_entity_poly.type
_entity_poly.pdbx_seq_one_letter_code
_entity_poly.pdbx_strand_id
1 'polypeptide(L)'
;MRDIILILSEIMNQIHDILMVRVGINMTDKQLHFWVIGFIGLVTFLVVFVLVKLIQLLKFHTTILSFIFTFIMMTVFVFAIEIQQAVSNSGNMEFADAIAGLWGFIVFFAVYAVVAGLLYGMYRMARGKKTGRKKEKLKKDRSTPIVEKNTADSKAEIRPEPNIDTMDEQNEKPIRTRTETRKRKESIR
;
A
#
# COMPACT_ATOMS: atom_id res chain seq x y z
N MET A 1 -30.22 -24.15 2.76
CA MET A 1 -29.28 -23.34 3.56
C MET A 1 -29.27 -23.81 5.02
N ARG A 2 -30.40 -23.92 5.72
CA ARG A 2 -30.46 -24.54 7.07
C ARG A 2 -29.89 -25.97 7.12
N ASP A 3 -30.26 -26.82 6.17
CA ASP A 3 -29.73 -28.19 6.11
C ASP A 3 -28.22 -28.25 5.90
N ILE A 4 -27.66 -27.28 5.14
CA ILE A 4 -26.22 -27.15 4.94
C ILE A 4 -25.54 -26.79 6.26
N ILE A 5 -26.11 -25.88 7.06
CA ILE A 5 -25.57 -25.52 8.37
C ILE A 5 -25.64 -26.72 9.32
N LEU A 6 -26.73 -27.49 9.31
CA LEU A 6 -26.87 -28.69 10.13
C LEU A 6 -25.83 -29.76 9.76
N ILE A 7 -25.67 -30.04 8.47
CA ILE A 7 -24.65 -30.97 7.96
C ILE A 7 -23.24 -30.47 8.32
N LEU A 8 -22.98 -29.16 8.16
CA LEU A 8 -21.68 -28.58 8.49
C LEU A 8 -21.38 -28.64 9.99
N SER A 9 -22.39 -28.42 10.84
CA SER A 9 -22.29 -28.56 12.28
C SER A 9 -22.04 -30.03 12.68
N GLU A 10 -22.68 -30.98 12.02
CA GLU A 10 -22.48 -32.41 12.29
C GLU A 10 -21.07 -32.85 11.89
N ILE A 11 -20.57 -32.40 10.72
CA ILE A 11 -19.18 -32.61 10.30
C ILE A 11 -18.21 -32.00 11.31
N MET A 12 -18.49 -30.78 11.79
CA MET A 12 -17.64 -30.11 12.78
C MET A 12 -17.58 -30.90 14.10
N ASN A 13 -18.72 -31.43 14.56
CA ASN A 13 -18.79 -32.30 15.74
C ASN A 13 -17.99 -33.59 15.53
N GLN A 14 -18.09 -34.23 14.35
CA GLN A 14 -17.31 -35.42 14.05
C GLN A 14 -15.80 -35.14 14.05
N ILE A 15 -15.38 -34.00 13.48
CA ILE A 15 -13.97 -33.58 13.51
C ILE A 15 -13.51 -33.35 14.95
N HIS A 16 -14.32 -32.71 15.77
CA HIS A 16 -14.05 -32.48 17.19
C HIS A 16 -13.81 -33.80 17.93
N ASP A 17 -14.69 -34.78 17.74
CA ASP A 17 -14.62 -36.09 18.38
C ASP A 17 -13.38 -36.89 17.92
N ILE A 18 -13.06 -36.85 16.62
CA ILE A 18 -11.86 -37.48 16.07
C ILE A 18 -10.59 -36.85 16.66
N LEU A 19 -10.55 -35.52 16.78
CA LEU A 19 -9.42 -34.81 17.38
C LEU A 19 -9.23 -35.22 18.84
N MET A 20 -10.32 -35.31 19.61
CA MET A 20 -10.28 -35.75 21.02
C MET A 20 -9.69 -37.16 21.15
N VAL A 21 -10.15 -38.11 20.33
CA VAL A 21 -9.70 -39.50 20.40
C VAL A 21 -8.25 -39.67 19.91
N ARG A 22 -7.86 -38.99 18.83
CA ARG A 22 -6.56 -39.22 18.16
C ARG A 22 -5.42 -38.38 18.72
N VAL A 23 -5.70 -37.21 19.30
CA VAL A 23 -4.69 -36.37 19.98
C VAL A 23 -4.43 -36.86 21.42
N GLY A 24 -5.31 -37.71 21.97
CA GLY A 24 -5.02 -38.57 23.14
C GLY A 24 -4.98 -37.84 24.48
N ILE A 25 -5.33 -36.56 24.50
CA ILE A 25 -5.40 -35.74 25.71
C ILE A 25 -6.89 -35.56 26.00
N ASN A 26 -7.35 -35.97 27.19
CA ASN A 26 -8.68 -35.61 27.71
C ASN A 26 -8.74 -34.11 28.02
N MET A 27 -8.43 -33.27 27.03
CA MET A 27 -8.47 -31.83 27.12
C MET A 27 -9.93 -31.39 27.12
N THR A 28 -10.23 -30.38 27.93
CA THR A 28 -11.54 -29.72 27.82
C THR A 28 -11.67 -29.04 26.45
N ASP A 29 -12.88 -28.88 25.94
CA ASP A 29 -13.15 -28.19 24.67
C ASP A 29 -12.44 -26.83 24.59
N LYS A 30 -12.37 -26.10 25.71
CA LYS A 30 -11.66 -24.82 25.82
C LYS A 30 -10.15 -24.96 25.54
N GLN A 31 -9.51 -25.99 26.09
CA GLN A 31 -8.09 -26.25 25.87
C GLN A 31 -7.83 -26.71 24.44
N LEU A 32 -8.71 -27.54 23.88
CA LEU A 32 -8.62 -27.98 22.49
C LEU A 32 -8.72 -26.77 21.53
N HIS A 33 -9.72 -25.91 21.72
CA HIS A 33 -9.90 -24.70 20.91
C HIS A 33 -8.69 -23.77 21.02
N PHE A 34 -8.09 -23.61 22.21
CA PHE A 34 -6.89 -22.80 22.37
C PHE A 34 -5.74 -23.27 21.46
N TRP A 35 -5.43 -24.57 21.48
CA TRP A 35 -4.35 -25.13 20.68
C TRP A 35 -4.68 -25.17 19.19
N VAL A 36 -5.88 -25.62 18.84
CA VAL A 36 -6.32 -25.76 17.44
C VAL A 36 -6.41 -24.40 16.76
N ILE A 37 -7.13 -23.44 17.35
CA ILE A 37 -7.27 -22.09 16.78
C ILE A 37 -5.94 -21.34 16.80
N GLY A 38 -5.15 -21.48 17.88
CA GLY A 38 -3.83 -20.86 17.98
C GLY A 38 -2.87 -21.35 16.88
N PHE A 39 -2.80 -22.67 16.67
CA PHE A 39 -1.92 -23.27 15.66
C PHE A 39 -2.40 -22.99 14.23
N ILE A 40 -3.69 -23.21 13.94
CA ILE A 40 -4.27 -22.91 12.62
C ILE A 40 -4.13 -21.42 12.31
N GLY A 41 -4.33 -20.53 13.30
CA GLY A 41 -4.16 -19.10 13.15
C GLY A 41 -2.72 -18.72 12.78
N LEU A 42 -1.73 -19.31 13.43
CA LEU A 42 -0.32 -19.08 13.11
C LEU A 42 0.05 -19.56 11.70
N VAL A 43 -0.37 -20.78 11.33
CA VAL A 43 -0.13 -21.32 9.98
C VAL A 43 -0.80 -20.45 8.92
N THR A 44 -2.05 -20.05 9.15
CA THR A 44 -2.80 -19.17 8.26
C THR A 44 -2.11 -17.81 8.12
N PHE A 45 -1.62 -17.24 9.22
CA PHE A 45 -0.83 -16.01 9.20
C PHE A 45 0.42 -16.15 8.32
N LEU A 46 1.18 -17.24 8.44
CA LEU A 46 2.36 -17.47 7.61
C LEU A 46 2.02 -17.56 6.12
N VAL A 47 0.96 -18.28 5.78
CA VAL A 47 0.48 -18.39 4.39
C VAL A 47 0.05 -17.02 3.86
N VAL A 48 -0.80 -16.30 4.61
CA VAL A 48 -1.26 -14.96 4.21
C VAL A 48 -0.08 -13.99 4.10
N PHE A 49 0.90 -14.06 5.00
CA PHE A 49 2.09 -13.24 4.95
C PHE A 49 2.87 -13.45 3.65
N VAL A 50 3.08 -14.70 3.24
CA VAL A 50 3.74 -15.04 1.97
C VAL A 50 2.90 -14.56 0.77
N LEU A 51 1.58 -14.74 0.79
CA LEU A 51 0.69 -14.25 -0.26
C LEU A 51 0.74 -12.72 -0.39
N VAL A 52 0.70 -12.00 0.72
CA VAL A 52 0.82 -10.53 0.74
C VAL A 52 2.17 -10.10 0.17
N LYS A 53 3.26 -10.78 0.57
CA LYS A 53 4.59 -10.54 0.01
C LYS A 53 4.63 -10.76 -1.50
N LEU A 54 3.96 -11.78 -2.01
CA LEU A 54 3.87 -12.03 -3.45
C LEU A 54 3.08 -10.91 -4.16
N ILE A 55 1.96 -10.47 -3.58
CA ILE A 55 1.15 -9.38 -4.12
C ILE A 55 1.92 -8.06 -4.10
N GLN A 56 2.80 -7.82 -3.12
CA GLN A 56 3.64 -6.62 -3.03
C GLN A 56 4.56 -6.42 -4.25
N LEU A 57 4.86 -7.46 -5.03
CA LEU A 57 5.62 -7.33 -6.28
C LEU A 57 4.81 -6.64 -7.40
N LEU A 58 3.48 -6.53 -7.26
CA LEU A 58 2.61 -5.89 -8.23
C LEU A 58 2.56 -4.36 -8.06
N LYS A 59 2.46 -3.65 -9.18
CA LYS A 59 2.39 -2.17 -9.19
C LYS A 59 1.19 -1.60 -8.43
N PHE A 60 0.09 -2.34 -8.37
CA PHE A 60 -1.16 -1.93 -7.71
C PHE A 60 -1.44 -2.73 -6.43
N HIS A 61 -0.40 -3.23 -5.76
CA HIS A 61 -0.51 -4.09 -4.59
C HIS A 61 -1.42 -3.53 -3.50
N THR A 62 -1.39 -2.21 -3.23
CA THR A 62 -2.25 -1.58 -2.23
C THR A 62 -3.73 -1.73 -2.59
N THR A 63 -4.11 -1.40 -3.83
CA THR A 63 -5.51 -1.51 -4.28
C THR A 63 -5.98 -2.95 -4.31
N ILE A 64 -5.13 -3.88 -4.78
CA ILE A 64 -5.45 -5.32 -4.82
C ILE A 64 -5.65 -5.86 -3.40
N LEU A 65 -4.74 -5.52 -2.48
CA LEU A 65 -4.82 -5.99 -1.10
C LEU A 65 -6.04 -5.42 -0.37
N SER A 66 -6.34 -4.13 -0.58
CA SER A 66 -7.55 -3.52 -0.06
C SER A 66 -8.81 -4.20 -0.61
N PHE A 67 -8.86 -4.52 -1.90
CA PHE A 67 -9.99 -5.24 -2.51
C PHE A 67 -10.16 -6.65 -1.94
N ILE A 68 -9.09 -7.43 -1.84
CA ILE A 68 -9.16 -8.79 -1.28
C ILE A 68 -9.62 -8.76 0.17
N PHE A 69 -9.06 -7.85 0.97
CA PHE A 69 -9.42 -7.72 2.37
C PHE A 69 -10.89 -7.33 2.54
N THR A 70 -11.37 -6.33 1.78
CA THR A 70 -12.78 -5.93 1.84
C THR A 70 -13.69 -7.02 1.29
N PHE A 71 -13.32 -7.74 0.23
CA PHE A 71 -14.11 -8.85 -0.30
C PHE A 71 -14.30 -9.99 0.71
N ILE A 72 -13.23 -10.37 1.41
CA ILE A 72 -13.29 -11.36 2.50
C ILE A 72 -14.24 -10.85 3.61
N MET A 73 -14.09 -9.59 4.03
CA MET A 73 -14.96 -9.00 5.05
C MET A 73 -16.44 -8.98 4.62
N MET A 74 -16.72 -8.60 3.37
CA MET A 74 -18.09 -8.60 2.84
C MET A 74 -18.66 -10.03 2.80
N THR A 75 -17.84 -11.02 2.45
CA THR A 75 -18.24 -12.44 2.49
C THR A 75 -18.67 -12.84 3.90
N VAL A 76 -17.83 -12.54 4.91
CA VAL A 76 -18.17 -12.84 6.31
C VAL A 76 -19.44 -12.12 6.75
N PHE A 77 -19.61 -10.85 6.40
CA PHE A 77 -20.80 -10.07 6.77
C PHE A 77 -22.08 -10.57 6.14
N VAL A 78 -22.05 -10.86 4.85
CA VAL A 78 -23.21 -11.38 4.12
C VAL A 78 -23.64 -12.70 4.73
N PHE A 79 -22.72 -13.65 4.95
CA PHE A 79 -23.07 -14.90 5.62
C PHE A 79 -23.53 -14.71 7.06
N ALA A 80 -22.95 -13.76 7.81
CA ALA A 80 -23.40 -13.49 9.18
C ALA A 80 -24.86 -13.01 9.23
N ILE A 81 -25.27 -12.14 8.29
CA ILE A 81 -26.65 -11.65 8.20
C ILE A 81 -27.59 -12.80 7.84
N GLU A 82 -27.22 -13.62 6.85
CA GLU A 82 -28.01 -14.79 6.43
C GLU A 82 -28.22 -15.80 7.57
N ILE A 83 -27.14 -16.14 8.29
CA ILE A 83 -27.21 -17.05 9.45
C ILE A 83 -28.13 -16.47 10.52
N GLN A 84 -28.01 -15.17 10.79
CA GLN A 84 -28.87 -14.49 11.77
C GLN A 84 -30.35 -14.53 11.36
N GLN A 85 -30.65 -14.35 10.08
CA GLN A 85 -32.01 -14.45 9.54
C GLN A 85 -32.56 -15.87 9.63
N ALA A 86 -31.73 -16.89 9.36
CA ALA A 86 -32.11 -18.30 9.56
C ALA A 86 -32.48 -18.60 11.01
N VAL A 87 -31.70 -18.13 11.98
CA VAL A 87 -31.94 -18.39 13.41
C VAL A 87 -33.15 -17.59 13.91
N SER A 88 -33.31 -16.36 13.45
CA SER A 88 -34.37 -15.44 13.91
C SER A 88 -35.74 -15.69 13.25
N ASN A 89 -35.88 -16.73 12.41
CA ASN A 89 -37.09 -17.02 11.62
C ASN A 89 -37.66 -15.81 10.85
N SER A 90 -36.83 -14.79 10.60
CA SER A 90 -37.28 -13.48 10.07
C SER A 90 -37.20 -13.41 8.54
N GLY A 91 -37.30 -14.55 7.87
CA GLY A 91 -37.15 -14.71 6.42
C GLY A 91 -36.71 -16.12 6.05
N ASN A 92 -36.78 -16.46 4.77
CA ASN A 92 -36.14 -17.65 4.24
C ASN A 92 -34.65 -17.35 4.09
N MET A 93 -33.76 -18.17 4.65
CA MET A 93 -32.32 -17.98 4.45
C MET A 93 -31.96 -18.47 3.06
N GLU A 94 -31.73 -17.55 2.12
CA GLU A 94 -31.51 -17.85 0.72
C GLU A 94 -30.04 -17.65 0.32
N PHE A 95 -29.40 -18.71 -0.15
CA PHE A 95 -28.02 -18.64 -0.63
C PHE A 95 -27.86 -17.66 -1.80
N ALA A 96 -28.95 -17.45 -2.54
CA ALA A 96 -29.03 -16.47 -3.61
C ALA A 96 -28.86 -15.03 -3.09
N ASP A 97 -29.41 -14.70 -1.92
CA ASP A 97 -29.27 -13.37 -1.32
C ASP A 97 -27.82 -13.10 -0.92
N ALA A 98 -27.12 -14.13 -0.43
CA ALA A 98 -25.70 -14.04 -0.16
C ALA A 98 -24.87 -13.76 -1.42
N ILE A 99 -25.13 -14.52 -2.48
CA ILE A 99 -24.47 -14.35 -3.77
C ILE A 99 -24.78 -12.96 -4.36
N ALA A 100 -26.02 -12.50 -4.27
CA ALA A 100 -26.44 -11.19 -4.76
C ALA A 100 -25.72 -10.05 -4.02
N GLY A 101 -25.59 -10.16 -2.69
CA GLY A 101 -24.83 -9.20 -1.88
C GLY A 101 -23.36 -9.09 -2.30
N LEU A 102 -22.71 -10.22 -2.54
CA LEU A 102 -21.32 -10.26 -3.05
C LEU A 102 -21.19 -9.71 -4.48
N TRP A 103 -22.15 -10.03 -5.35
CA TRP A 103 -22.22 -9.46 -6.70
C TRP A 103 -22.36 -7.94 -6.68
N GLY A 104 -23.19 -7.41 -5.79
CA GLY A 104 -23.34 -5.97 -5.59
C GLY A 104 -21.99 -5.31 -5.30
N PHE A 105 -21.21 -5.87 -4.36
CA PHE A 105 -19.87 -5.38 -4.06
C PHE A 105 -18.95 -5.39 -5.29
N ILE A 106 -18.93 -6.47 -6.07
CA ILE A 106 -18.11 -6.57 -7.29
C ILE A 106 -18.51 -5.50 -8.32
N VAL A 107 -19.81 -5.31 -8.54
CA VAL A 107 -20.32 -4.30 -9.49
C VAL A 107 -19.94 -2.88 -9.06
N PHE A 108 -20.18 -2.52 -7.80
CA PHE A 108 -19.81 -1.20 -7.29
C PHE A 108 -18.30 -0.97 -7.32
N PHE A 109 -17.50 -1.99 -7.02
CA PHE A 109 -16.05 -1.90 -7.15
C PHE A 109 -15.61 -1.72 -8.60
N ALA A 110 -16.25 -2.39 -9.57
CA ALA A 110 -15.96 -2.21 -10.99
C ALA A 110 -16.24 -0.76 -11.44
N VAL A 111 -17.37 -0.17 -11.00
CA VAL A 111 -17.67 1.25 -11.25
C VAL A 111 -16.58 2.16 -10.68
N TYR A 112 -16.18 1.94 -9.43
CA TYR A 112 -15.07 2.65 -8.81
C TYR A 112 -13.76 2.52 -9.62
N ALA A 113 -13.42 1.31 -10.06
CA ALA A 113 -12.19 1.05 -10.82
C ALA A 113 -12.18 1.77 -12.16
N VAL A 114 -13.32 1.83 -12.86
CA VAL A 114 -13.47 2.60 -14.10
C VAL A 114 -13.26 4.09 -13.84
N VAL A 115 -13.93 4.66 -12.83
CA VAL A 115 -13.80 6.09 -12.49
C VAL A 115 -12.37 6.43 -12.09
N ALA A 116 -11.74 5.63 -11.23
CA ALA A 116 -10.35 5.83 -10.81
C ALA A 116 -9.37 5.73 -12.00
N GLY A 117 -9.60 4.78 -12.90
CA GLY A 117 -8.82 4.61 -14.14
C GLY A 117 -8.93 5.83 -15.06
N LEU A 118 -10.13 6.37 -15.25
CA LEU A 118 -10.35 7.58 -16.05
C LEU A 118 -9.64 8.80 -15.44
N LEU A 119 -9.78 9.03 -14.12
CA LEU A 119 -9.13 10.13 -13.42
C LEU A 119 -7.59 10.04 -13.51
N TYR A 120 -7.04 8.85 -13.30
CA TYR A 120 -5.60 8.61 -13.44
C TYR A 120 -5.11 8.84 -14.89
N GLY A 121 -5.89 8.38 -15.87
CA GLY A 121 -5.63 8.61 -17.30
C GLY A 121 -5.59 10.10 -17.66
N MET A 122 -6.60 10.86 -17.25
CA MET A 122 -6.67 12.32 -17.48
C MET A 122 -5.49 13.05 -16.84
N TYR A 123 -5.15 12.71 -15.60
CA TYR A 123 -4.02 13.30 -14.89
C TYR A 123 -2.67 13.02 -15.56
N ARG A 124 -2.45 11.78 -16.04
CA ARG A 124 -1.24 11.41 -16.77
C ARG A 124 -1.11 12.23 -18.06
N MET A 125 -2.21 12.43 -18.79
CA MET A 125 -2.23 13.24 -20.01
C MET A 125 -1.94 14.72 -19.73
N ALA A 126 -2.47 15.30 -18.64
CA ALA A 126 -2.21 16.68 -18.25
C ALA A 126 -0.74 16.94 -17.84
N ARG A 127 -0.07 15.95 -17.23
CA ARG A 127 1.36 16.05 -16.84
C ARG A 127 2.33 15.85 -17.99
N GLY A 128 2.01 15.01 -18.98
CA GLY A 128 2.84 14.82 -20.17
C GLY A 128 3.13 16.13 -20.92
N LYS A 129 2.16 17.06 -20.92
CA LYS A 129 2.29 18.40 -21.53
C LYS A 129 3.30 19.32 -20.82
N LYS A 130 3.52 19.16 -19.51
CA LYS A 130 4.42 20.03 -18.72
C LYS A 130 5.90 19.64 -18.86
N THR A 131 6.21 18.35 -18.98
CA THR A 131 7.60 17.86 -19.15
C THR A 131 8.13 18.11 -20.57
N GLY A 132 7.27 18.05 -21.61
CA GLY A 132 7.64 18.39 -22.99
C GLY A 132 8.08 19.86 -23.15
N ARG A 133 7.30 20.80 -22.60
CA ARG A 133 7.64 22.25 -22.61
C ARG A 133 8.96 22.58 -21.91
N LYS A 134 9.37 21.82 -20.88
CA LYS A 134 10.63 22.07 -20.16
C LYS A 134 11.85 21.58 -20.95
N LYS A 135 11.76 20.43 -21.64
CA LYS A 135 12.83 19.93 -22.51
C LYS A 135 13.02 20.79 -23.77
N GLU A 136 11.92 21.29 -24.34
CA GLU A 136 11.97 22.18 -25.51
C GLU A 136 12.57 23.54 -25.17
N LYS A 137 12.22 24.14 -24.01
CA LYS A 137 12.84 25.37 -23.53
C LYS A 137 14.35 25.21 -23.25
N LEU A 138 14.78 24.11 -22.62
CA LEU A 138 16.19 23.86 -22.32
C LEU A 138 17.03 23.59 -23.60
N LYS A 139 16.42 23.03 -24.65
CA LYS A 139 17.07 22.83 -25.94
C LYS A 139 17.19 24.15 -26.72
N LYS A 140 16.16 25.02 -26.66
CA LYS A 140 16.15 26.35 -27.31
C LYS A 140 17.18 27.31 -26.70
N ASP A 141 17.34 27.28 -25.38
CA ASP A 141 18.29 28.11 -24.63
C ASP A 141 19.77 27.71 -24.87
N ARG A 142 20.00 26.44 -25.25
CA ARG A 142 21.33 25.91 -25.58
C ARG A 142 21.75 26.17 -27.05
N SER A 143 20.82 26.57 -27.90
CA SER A 143 21.04 26.76 -29.35
C SER A 143 21.17 28.23 -29.79
N THR A 144 21.06 29.20 -28.86
CA THR A 144 21.42 30.59 -29.15
C THR A 144 22.94 30.72 -29.26
N PRO A 145 23.50 31.19 -30.40
CA PRO A 145 24.93 31.40 -30.53
C PRO A 145 25.36 32.49 -29.54
N ILE A 146 26.41 32.22 -28.77
CA ILE A 146 27.17 33.27 -28.09
C ILE A 146 27.71 34.16 -29.22
N VAL A 147 27.19 35.38 -29.33
CA VAL A 147 27.79 36.41 -30.18
C VAL A 147 29.14 36.73 -29.56
N GLU A 148 30.16 36.12 -30.16
CA GLU A 148 31.57 36.38 -29.94
C GLU A 148 31.85 37.85 -30.28
N LYS A 149 31.77 38.70 -29.26
CA LYS A 149 32.56 39.93 -29.24
C LYS A 149 33.84 39.59 -28.52
N ASN A 150 34.95 39.52 -29.26
CA ASN A 150 36.16 40.30 -28.99
C ASN A 150 37.32 39.84 -29.86
N THR A 151 37.79 40.73 -30.73
CA THR A 151 39.21 41.15 -30.93
C THR A 151 39.23 42.02 -32.20
N ALA A 152 39.97 43.11 -32.34
CA ALA A 152 41.03 43.72 -31.56
C ALA A 152 41.16 45.16 -32.06
N ASP A 153 41.40 46.13 -31.16
CA ASP A 153 42.38 47.17 -31.46
C ASP A 153 42.86 47.86 -30.18
N SER A 154 44.12 48.31 -30.23
CA SER A 154 44.79 49.20 -29.27
C SER A 154 45.41 48.60 -27.99
N LYS A 155 46.59 47.98 -28.18
CA LYS A 155 47.94 48.46 -27.77
C LYS A 155 48.14 49.15 -26.39
N ALA A 156 49.20 48.70 -25.72
CA ALA A 156 49.91 49.27 -24.54
C ALA A 156 49.12 49.15 -23.22
N GLU A 157 49.68 48.77 -22.07
CA GLU A 157 50.93 49.22 -21.46
C GLU A 157 51.29 48.32 -20.24
N ILE A 158 52.58 48.29 -19.93
CA ILE A 158 53.27 47.54 -18.87
C ILE A 158 52.92 48.09 -17.48
N ARG A 159 52.75 47.24 -16.42
CA ARG A 159 53.29 47.41 -15.03
C ARG A 159 52.73 46.36 -14.02
N PRO A 160 53.38 46.16 -12.85
CA PRO A 160 53.87 44.87 -12.35
C PRO A 160 52.96 44.19 -11.30
N GLU A 161 53.29 42.94 -10.95
CA GLU A 161 52.75 42.26 -9.76
C GLU A 161 53.20 42.93 -8.45
N PRO A 162 52.27 43.07 -7.50
CA PRO A 162 52.52 42.67 -6.10
C PRO A 162 51.21 42.12 -5.46
N ASN A 163 51.14 41.41 -4.34
CA ASN A 163 52.07 40.89 -3.34
C ASN A 163 51.26 39.80 -2.60
N ILE A 164 51.89 38.68 -2.28
CA ILE A 164 51.35 37.66 -1.38
C ILE A 164 51.52 38.22 0.03
N ASP A 165 50.43 38.56 0.69
CA ASP A 165 50.25 38.41 2.15
C ASP A 165 49.03 39.20 2.62
N THR A 166 47.94 38.48 2.90
CA THR A 166 47.10 38.71 4.08
C THR A 166 46.34 37.42 4.36
N MET A 167 46.64 36.83 5.51
CA MET A 167 45.83 35.77 6.12
C MET A 167 44.46 36.34 6.47
N ASP A 168 43.39 35.64 6.08
CA ASP A 168 42.09 35.72 6.75
C ASP A 168 41.61 34.31 7.06
N GLU A 169 42.04 33.90 8.25
CA GLU A 169 41.52 32.82 9.06
C GLU A 169 40.10 33.20 9.49
N GLN A 170 39.06 32.70 8.79
CA GLN A 170 37.70 32.49 9.32
C GLN A 170 36.71 32.04 8.22
N ASN A 171 36.66 30.74 7.89
CA ASN A 171 35.40 30.11 7.46
C ASN A 171 35.42 28.58 7.47
N GLU A 172 35.67 27.94 8.61
CA GLU A 172 35.21 26.55 8.81
C GLU A 172 33.91 26.57 9.61
N LYS A 173 32.78 26.39 8.90
CA LYS A 173 31.53 25.98 9.56
C LYS A 173 31.64 24.49 9.91
N PRO A 174 31.46 24.08 11.18
CA PRO A 174 31.55 22.68 11.55
C PRO A 174 30.39 21.90 10.92
N ILE A 175 30.72 20.74 10.34
CA ILE A 175 29.77 19.77 9.78
C ILE A 175 28.86 19.30 10.92
N ARG A 176 27.61 19.79 10.94
CA ARG A 176 26.62 19.39 11.96
C ARG A 176 26.12 17.97 11.69
N THR A 177 26.36 17.06 12.62
CA THR A 177 25.82 15.71 12.60
C THR A 177 24.30 15.70 12.79
N ARG A 178 23.63 14.75 12.10
CA ARG A 178 22.17 14.55 11.98
C ARG A 178 21.37 14.56 13.29
N THR A 179 22.04 14.37 14.42
CA THR A 179 21.41 14.28 15.74
C THR A 179 20.96 15.65 16.27
N GLU A 180 21.67 16.74 15.94
CA GLU A 180 21.36 18.07 16.48
C GLU A 180 20.18 18.76 15.79
N THR A 181 19.92 18.43 14.53
CA THR A 181 18.77 18.99 13.78
C THR A 181 17.43 18.50 14.32
N ARG A 182 17.41 17.38 15.04
CA ARG A 182 16.18 16.78 15.59
C ARG A 182 15.71 17.48 16.87
N LYS A 183 16.62 17.87 17.77
CA LYS A 183 16.25 18.56 19.02
C LYS A 183 15.63 19.94 18.81
N ARG A 184 16.04 20.68 17.76
CA ARG A 184 15.46 22.00 17.45
C ARG A 184 14.04 21.92 16.88
N LYS A 185 13.61 20.77 16.36
CA LYS A 185 12.26 20.60 15.79
C LYS A 185 11.20 20.26 16.83
N GLU A 186 11.62 19.77 18.00
CA GLU A 186 10.74 19.46 19.13
C GLU A 186 10.56 20.65 20.09
N SER A 187 11.40 21.69 20.03
CA SER A 187 11.25 22.89 20.88
C SER A 187 10.43 24.02 20.24
N ILE A 188 9.78 23.77 19.10
CA ILE A 188 8.92 24.75 18.38
C ILE A 188 7.49 24.20 18.23
N ARG A 189 7.10 23.24 19.07
CA ARG A 189 5.72 22.75 19.17
C ARG A 189 5.22 22.82 20.60
#